data_AF-A0A946FL91-F1
#
_entry.id   AF-A0A946FL91-F1
#
_cell.length_a   1.000
_cell.length_b   1.000
_cell.length_c   1.000
_cell.angle_alpha   90.00
_cell.angle_beta   90.00
_cell.angle_gamma   90.00
#
_symmetry.space_group_name_H-M   'P 1'
#
loop_
_entity.id
_entity.type
_entity.pdbx_description
1 polymer ?
#
loop_
_entity_poly.entity_id
_entity_poly.type
_entity_poly.pdbx_seq_one_letter_code
_entity_poly.pdbx_strand_id
1 'polypeptide(L)' 'MAKLQIVLKDSVHPIEIETSSIAATRILNRYTLFMQNGKQASYKFPLDAPMAGFLSVSFENVLSVMLQTD' A
#
# COMPACT_ATOMS: atom_id res chain seq x y z
N MET A 1 -10.90 -4.13 11.20
CA MET A 1 -9.91 -3.34 10.43
C MET A 1 -8.97 -4.34 9.78
N ALA A 2 -8.45 -4.02 8.59
CA ALA A 2 -7.47 -4.84 7.88
C ALA A 2 -6.10 -4.15 7.98
N LYS A 3 -5.06 -4.95 8.20
CA LYS A 3 -3.69 -4.45 8.27
C LYS A 3 -2.95 -4.81 6.99
N LEU A 4 -2.42 -3.80 6.31
CA LEU A 4 -1.57 -3.97 5.14
C LEU A 4 -0.12 -3.71 5.49
N GLN A 5 0.77 -4.53 4.95
CA GLN A 5 2.20 -4.33 5.00
C GLN A 5 2.71 -3.99 3.59
N ILE A 6 3.42 -2.87 3.47
CA ILE A 6 4.01 -2.40 2.22
C ILE A 6 5.53 -2.37 2.39
N VAL A 7 6.25 -3.11 1.57
CA VAL A 7 7.71 -3.11 1.53
C VAL A 7 8.14 -2.27 0.34
N LEU A 8 8.97 -1.25 0.56
CA LEU A 8 9.55 -0.45 -0.51
C LEU A 8 10.89 -1.06 -0.94
N LYS A 9 11.28 -0.90 -2.21
CA LYS A 9 12.54 -1.43 -2.74
C LYS A 9 13.78 -0.91 -2.01
N ASP A 10 13.76 0.36 -1.62
CA ASP A 10 14.89 1.05 -0.99
C ASP A 10 14.74 1.17 0.54
N SER A 11 13.76 0.51 1.15
CA SER A 11 13.52 0.55 2.60
C SER A 11 13.67 -0.83 3.21
N VAL A 12 14.49 -0.91 4.27
CA VAL A 12 14.58 -2.09 5.15
C VAL A 12 13.39 -2.19 6.11
N HIS A 13 12.63 -1.11 6.29
CA HIS A 13 11.47 -1.08 7.18
C HIS A 13 10.17 -1.13 6.38
N PRO A 14 9.28 -2.11 6.64
CA PRO A 14 7.96 -2.14 6.06
C PRO A 14 7.09 -1.01 6.63
N ILE A 15 6.22 -0.48 5.79
CA ILE A 15 5.17 0.47 6.19
C ILE A 15 3.93 -0.35 6.53
N GLU A 16 3.42 -0.18 7.75
CA GLU A 16 2.18 -0.79 8.19
C GLU A 16 1.04 0.22 8.09
N ILE A 17 -0.08 -0.20 7.50
CA ILE A 17 -1.25 0.64 7.29
C ILE A 17 -2.48 -0.11 7.76
N GLU A 18 -3.20 0.48 8.72
CA GLU A 18 -4.52 0.02 9.10
C GLU A 18 -5.59 0.71 8.26
N THR A 19 -6.47 -0.07 7.66
CA THR A 19 -7.53 0.46 6.81
C THR A 19 -8.74 -0.46 6.76
N SER A 20 -9.86 0.01 6.21
CA SER A 20 -11.04 -0.84 6.03
C SER A 20 -10.73 -2.01 5.10
N SER A 21 -11.37 -3.17 5.32
CA SER A 21 -11.16 -4.35 4.47
C SER A 21 -11.47 -4.07 3.00
N ILE A 22 -12.46 -3.22 2.71
CA ILE A 22 -12.79 -2.78 1.35
C ILE A 22 -11.63 -1.98 0.74
N ALA A 23 -11.05 -1.05 1.48
CA ALA A 23 -9.91 -0.28 1.02
C ALA A 23 -8.68 -1.17 0.81
N ALA A 24 -8.41 -2.10 1.73
CA ALA A 24 -7.31 -3.05 1.63
C ALA A 24 -7.38 -3.90 0.35
N THR A 25 -8.55 -4.48 0.06
CA THR A 25 -8.78 -5.24 -1.18
C THR A 25 -8.57 -4.39 -2.43
N ARG A 26 -9.02 -3.12 -2.42
CA ARG A 26 -8.79 -2.20 -3.55
C ARG A 26 -7.31 -1.92 -3.78
N ILE A 27 -6.53 -1.77 -2.72
CA ILE A 27 -5.07 -1.54 -2.80
C ILE A 27 -4.39 -2.77 -3.39
N LEU A 28 -4.69 -3.97 -2.87
CA LEU A 28 -4.14 -5.23 -3.37
C LEU A 28 -4.47 -5.45 -4.85
N ASN A 29 -5.73 -5.24 -5.26
CA ASN A 29 -6.12 -5.39 -6.65
C ASN A 29 -5.36 -4.43 -7.58
N ARG A 30 -5.15 -3.18 -7.16
CA ARG A 30 -4.35 -2.22 -7.94
C ARG A 30 -2.89 -2.64 -8.02
N TYR A 31 -2.31 -3.14 -6.94
CA TYR A 31 -0.94 -3.64 -6.92
C TYR A 31 -0.77 -4.88 -7.82
N THR A 32 -1.71 -5.82 -7.77
CA THR A 32 -1.74 -6.99 -8.67
C THR A 32 -1.83 -6.57 -10.14
N LEU A 33 -2.70 -5.62 -10.46
CA LEU A 33 -2.82 -5.08 -11.83
C LEU A 33 -1.54 -4.37 -12.29
N PHE A 34 -0.86 -3.67 -11.40
CA PHE A 34 0.46 -3.07 -11.67
C PHE A 34 1.49 -4.16 -12.02
N MET A 35 1.59 -5.20 -11.20
CA MET A 35 2.53 -6.31 -11.43
C MET A 35 2.24 -7.07 -12.74
N GLN A 36 0.97 -7.17 -13.13
CA GLN A 36 0.56 -7.86 -14.36
C GLN A 36 0.77 -7.04 -15.64
N ASN A 37 0.52 -5.73 -15.58
CA ASN A 37 0.45 -4.89 -16.77
C ASN A 37 1.60 -3.89 -16.90
N GLY A 38 2.46 -3.77 -15.89
CA GLY A 38 3.58 -2.81 -15.84
C GLY A 38 3.16 -1.33 -15.90
N LYS A 39 1.85 -1.04 -15.79
CA LYS A 39 1.33 0.33 -15.91
C LYS A 39 1.58 1.07 -14.62
N GLN A 40 2.34 2.17 -14.68
CA GLN A 40 2.59 3.08 -13.57
C GLN A 40 1.31 3.34 -12.76
N ALA A 41 1.30 2.89 -11.51
CA ALA A 41 0.17 2.98 -10.62
C ALA A 41 0.65 3.52 -9.28
N SER A 42 -0.08 4.49 -8.74
CA SER A 42 0.15 5.02 -7.41
C SER A 42 -1.12 4.90 -6.56
N TYR A 43 -0.92 4.85 -5.25
CA TYR A 43 -2.00 4.89 -4.28
C TYR A 43 -1.74 5.96 -3.23
N LYS A 44 -2.79 6.70 -2.87
CA LYS A 44 -2.76 7.72 -1.81
C LYS A 44 -3.37 7.11 -0.57
N PHE A 45 -2.52 6.79 0.40
CA PHE A 45 -2.95 6.33 1.72
C PHE A 45 -3.31 7.55 2.58
N PRO A 46 -4.50 7.62 3.16
CA PRO A 46 -4.82 8.64 4.14
C PRO A 46 -3.91 8.46 5.36
N LEU A 47 -3.35 9.56 5.87
CA LEU A 47 -2.56 9.57 7.09
C LEU A 47 -3.37 10.19 8.22
N ASP A 48 -3.35 9.55 9.38
CA ASP A 48 -3.94 10.07 10.60
C ASP A 48 -3.04 11.15 11.23
N ALA A 49 -3.61 11.95 12.13
CA ALA A 49 -2.88 12.97 12.87
C ALA A 49 -1.73 12.34 13.70
N PRO A 50 -0.57 13.05 13.88
CA PRO A 50 -0.30 14.44 13.53
C PRO A 50 0.14 14.68 12.07
N MET A 51 0.34 13.62 11.28
CA MET A 51 0.76 13.72 9.87
C MET A 51 -0.43 13.85 8.91
N ALA A 52 -1.46 14.61 9.32
CA ALA A 52 -2.71 14.74 8.57
C ALA A 52 -2.45 15.09 7.10
N GLY A 53 -2.82 14.19 6.19
CA GLY A 53 -2.45 14.29 4.78
C GLY A 53 -2.61 12.97 4.04
N PHE A 54 -1.88 12.81 2.93
CA PHE A 54 -1.85 11.57 2.16
C PHE A 54 -0.41 11.15 1.90
N LEU A 55 -0.09 9.88 2.16
CA LEU A 55 1.11 9.25 1.67
C LEU A 55 0.86 8.72 0.26
N SER A 56 1.44 9.35 -0.75
CA SER A 56 1.38 8.86 -2.12
C SER A 56 2.52 7.88 -2.39
N VAL A 57 2.20 6.62 -2.60
CA VAL A 57 3.18 5.57 -2.93
C VAL A 57 3.06 5.21 -4.40
N SER A 58 4.16 5.34 -5.15
CA SER A 58 4.28 4.75 -6.49
C SER A 58 4.60 3.27 -6.35
N PHE A 59 3.84 2.40 -7.03
CA PHE A 59 4.09 0.96 -7.00
C PHE A 59 5.38 0.56 -7.72
N GLU A 60 5.97 1.43 -8.53
CA GLU A 60 7.31 1.22 -9.09
C GLU A 60 8.39 1.09 -8.01
N ASN A 61 8.18 1.75 -6.87
CA ASN A 61 9.09 1.72 -5.72
C ASN A 61 8.65 0.71 -4.65
N VAL A 62 7.59 -0.07 -4.91
CA VAL A 62 7.09 -1.12 -4.01
C VAL A 62 7.68 -2.47 -4.42
N LEU A 63 8.17 -3.20 -3.43
CA LEU A 63 8.63 -4.58 -3.58
C LEU A 63 7.49 -5.58 -3.35
N SER A 64 6.65 -5.33 -2.34
CA SER A 64 5.49 -6.18 -2.04
C SER A 64 4.42 -5.43 -1.24
N VAL A 65 3.15 -5.75 -1.51
CA VAL A 65 2.00 -5.38 -0.66
C VAL A 65 1.34 -6.66 -0.16
N MET A 66 1.17 -6.81 1.15
CA MET A 66 0.61 -8.01 1.78
C MET A 66 -0.53 -7.64 2.74
N LEU A 67 -1.59 -8.44 2.74
CA LEU A 67 -2.59 -8.41 3.80
C LEU A 67 -2.07 -9.21 4.98
N GLN A 68 -1.94 -8.59 6.14
CA GLN A 68 -1.71 -9.30 7.38
C GLN A 68 -3.05 -9.83 7.87
N THR A 69 -3.15 -11.15 7.93
CA THR A 69 -4.22 -11.87 8.63
C THR A 69 -3.61 -12.40 9.93
N ASP A 70 -4.29 -12.17 11.05
CA ASP A 70 -3.97 -12.84 12.32
C ASP A 70 -4.05 -14.36 12.20
#